data_AF-A0A3C1X7V7-F1
#
_entry.id   AF-A0A3C1X7V7-F1
#
_cell.length_a   1.000
_cell.length_b   1.000
_cell.length_c   1.000
_cell.angle_alpha   90.00
_cell.angle_beta   90.00
_cell.angle_gamma   90.00
#
_symmetry.space_group_name_H-M   'P 1'
#
loop_
_entity.id
_entity.type
_entity.pdbx_description
1 polymer ?
#
loop_
_entity_poly.entity_id
_entity_poly.type
_entity_poly.pdbx_seq_one_letter_code
_entity_poly.pdbx_strand_id
1 'polypeptide(L)'
;MQNTPEDAELIARVTQGDRDALAQLFSLHRDRLWRMVTFRMDPRLHGRVDADDVLQEAWLAAVQRLNNFLVDASRSIFVWFRLITAQTLVDVHRRHLGAQKRTAGAEFSIDQGWAADSTSSSLSFHLMDHLTTPSEAAVREETSQKLNQALAGMRELDREVLALRHFEQLTNREAARVLGISEQAASDRYIRALARLKTVMTSFPGLQQD
;
A
#
# COMPACT_ATOMS: atom_id res chain seq x y z
N MET A 1 -7.78 13.81 3.68
CA MET A 1 -9.17 14.05 3.23
C MET A 1 -9.71 15.20 4.08
N GLN A 2 -10.80 15.86 3.71
CA GLN A 2 -11.80 16.06 4.75
C GLN A 2 -12.55 14.75 4.81
N ASN A 3 -12.81 14.23 6.00
CA ASN A 3 -13.62 13.03 6.20
C ASN A 3 -14.91 13.16 5.39
N THR A 4 -15.40 12.07 4.79
CA THR A 4 -16.73 12.11 4.14
C THR A 4 -17.80 12.54 5.17
N PRO A 5 -18.98 13.01 4.74
CA PRO A 5 -20.05 13.33 5.70
C PRO A 5 -20.36 12.16 6.65
N GLU A 6 -20.38 10.94 6.11
CA GLU A 6 -20.55 9.71 6.88
C GLU A 6 -19.38 9.44 7.83
N ASP A 7 -18.13 9.63 7.39
CA ASP A 7 -16.98 9.54 8.28
C ASP A 7 -17.07 10.56 9.42
N ALA A 8 -17.48 11.80 9.13
CA ALA A 8 -17.57 12.87 10.11
C ALA A 8 -18.63 12.57 11.19
N GLU A 9 -19.77 12.02 10.79
CA GLU A 9 -20.81 11.57 11.73
C GLU A 9 -20.31 10.47 12.65
N LEU A 10 -19.69 9.42 12.09
CA LEU A 10 -19.17 8.32 12.88
C LEU A 10 -18.01 8.77 13.79
N ILE A 11 -17.13 9.66 13.34
CA ILE A 11 -16.05 10.24 14.17
C ILE A 11 -16.63 11.01 15.35
N ALA A 12 -17.72 11.76 15.16
CA ALA A 12 -18.39 12.48 16.25
C ALA A 12 -18.92 11.51 17.32
N ARG A 13 -19.50 10.38 16.91
CA ARG A 13 -19.95 9.31 17.82
C ARG A 13 -18.78 8.64 18.54
N VAL A 14 -17.71 8.33 17.82
CA VAL A 14 -16.48 7.77 18.40
C VAL A 14 -15.90 8.69 19.47
N THR A 15 -15.92 10.00 19.24
CA THR A 15 -15.46 11.00 20.22
C THR A 15 -16.30 11.00 21.50
N GLN A 16 -17.56 10.58 21.42
CA GLN A 16 -18.46 10.41 22.57
C GLN A 16 -18.33 9.03 23.24
N GLY A 17 -17.39 8.19 22.79
CA GLY A 17 -17.12 6.87 23.38
C GLY A 17 -17.87 5.71 22.72
N ASP A 18 -18.57 5.95 21.61
CA ASP A 18 -19.26 4.91 20.84
C ASP A 18 -18.24 4.02 20.10
N ARG A 19 -18.00 2.83 20.65
CA ARG A 19 -17.06 1.86 20.07
C ARG A 19 -17.61 1.21 18.80
N ASP A 20 -18.92 1.11 18.64
CA ASP A 20 -19.54 0.52 17.46
C ASP A 20 -19.37 1.45 16.25
N ALA A 21 -19.37 2.76 16.48
CA ALA A 21 -19.07 3.74 15.44
C ALA A 21 -17.64 3.58 14.87
N LEU A 22 -16.66 3.19 15.69
CA LEU A 22 -15.31 2.90 15.21
C LEU A 22 -15.28 1.65 14.33
N ALA A 23 -16.03 0.61 14.70
CA ALA A 23 -16.15 -0.60 13.90
C ALA A 23 -16.82 -0.32 12.54
N GLN A 24 -17.83 0.55 12.53
CA GLN A 24 -18.48 1.02 11.29
C GLN A 24 -17.50 1.79 10.40
N LEU A 25 -16.72 2.72 10.96
CA LEU A 25 -15.66 3.45 10.24
C LEU A 25 -14.65 2.49 9.60
N PHE A 26 -14.15 1.52 10.37
CA PHE A 26 -13.18 0.57 9.84
C PHE A 26 -13.80 -0.29 8.73
N SER A 27 -15.04 -0.74 8.92
CA SER A 27 -15.77 -1.53 7.92
C SER A 27 -15.98 -0.77 6.60
N LEU A 28 -16.31 0.53 6.67
CA LEU A 28 -16.47 1.39 5.50
C LEU A 28 -15.18 1.49 4.65
N HIS A 29 -14.01 1.46 5.31
CA HIS A 29 -12.72 1.54 4.63
C HIS A 29 -12.07 0.17 4.38
N ARG A 30 -12.66 -0.93 4.87
CA ARG A 30 -12.06 -2.27 4.87
C ARG A 30 -11.62 -2.71 3.50
N ASP A 31 -12.47 -2.60 2.48
CA ASP A 31 -12.16 -3.05 1.11
C ASP A 31 -10.95 -2.31 0.53
N ARG A 32 -10.83 -1.02 0.82
CA ARG A 32 -9.70 -0.20 0.38
C ARG A 32 -8.41 -0.60 1.08
N LEU A 33 -8.48 -0.89 2.38
CA LEU A 33 -7.34 -1.39 3.16
C LEU A 33 -6.95 -2.81 2.73
N TRP A 34 -7.93 -3.67 2.43
CA TRP A 34 -7.70 -5.01 1.90
C TRP A 34 -6.93 -4.96 0.58
N ARG A 35 -7.34 -4.10 -0.36
CA ARG A 35 -6.59 -3.88 -1.62
C ARG A 35 -5.14 -3.45 -1.36
N MET A 36 -4.94 -2.54 -0.41
CA MET A 36 -3.59 -2.15 0.00
C MET A 36 -2.81 -3.34 0.55
N VAL A 37 -3.38 -4.14 1.44
CA VAL A 37 -2.73 -5.32 2.03
C VAL A 37 -2.33 -6.32 0.96
N THR A 38 -3.26 -6.72 0.11
CA THR A 38 -3.01 -7.66 -1.00
C THR A 38 -1.97 -7.12 -1.98
N PHE A 39 -2.01 -5.82 -2.28
CA PHE A 39 -1.02 -5.20 -3.16
C PHE A 39 0.38 -5.19 -2.54
N ARG A 40 0.48 -4.81 -1.27
CA ARG A 40 1.75 -4.51 -0.58
C ARG A 40 2.38 -5.73 0.08
N MET A 41 1.65 -6.79 0.36
CA MET A 41 2.18 -7.97 1.06
C MET A 41 3.39 -8.55 0.33
N ASP A 42 4.43 -8.97 1.07
CA ASP A 42 5.60 -9.62 0.47
C ASP A 42 5.15 -10.92 -0.25
N PRO A 43 5.54 -11.15 -1.51
CA PRO A 43 5.21 -12.37 -2.26
C PRO A 43 5.49 -13.67 -1.51
N ARG A 44 6.53 -13.72 -0.67
CA ARG A 44 6.90 -14.92 0.10
C ARG A 44 5.95 -15.24 1.27
N LEU A 45 5.08 -14.29 1.62
CA LEU A 45 4.02 -14.47 2.62
C LEU A 45 2.70 -14.93 2.01
N HIS A 46 2.54 -14.81 0.69
CA HIS A 46 1.33 -15.25 0.01
C HIS A 46 1.12 -16.76 0.24
N GLY A 47 -0.11 -17.14 0.58
CA GLY A 47 -0.48 -18.51 0.94
C GLY A 47 -0.15 -18.92 2.39
N ARG A 48 0.54 -18.07 3.17
CA ARG A 48 0.81 -18.28 4.61
C ARG A 48 0.13 -17.28 5.52
N VAL A 49 -0.13 -16.09 5.00
CA VAL A 49 -0.79 -14.99 5.71
C VAL A 49 -1.94 -14.51 4.85
N ASP A 50 -3.14 -14.41 5.43
CA ASP A 50 -4.29 -13.83 4.75
C ASP A 50 -4.29 -12.31 4.94
N ALA A 51 -4.81 -11.59 3.94
CA ALA A 51 -5.01 -10.15 4.06
C ALA A 51 -6.01 -9.80 5.18
N ASP A 52 -7.00 -10.65 5.41
CA ASP A 52 -7.97 -10.48 6.49
C ASP A 52 -7.34 -10.61 7.88
N ASP A 53 -6.36 -11.50 8.05
CA ASP A 53 -5.61 -11.64 9.32
C ASP A 53 -4.82 -10.35 9.61
N VAL A 54 -4.19 -9.78 8.58
CA VAL A 54 -3.49 -8.50 8.70
C VAL A 54 -4.46 -7.37 9.06
N LEU A 55 -5.64 -7.32 8.43
CA LEU A 55 -6.64 -6.31 8.76
C LEU A 55 -7.19 -6.48 10.17
N GLN A 56 -7.31 -7.71 10.67
CA GLN A 56 -7.71 -7.97 12.06
C GLN A 56 -6.65 -7.47 13.04
N GLU A 57 -5.37 -7.73 12.80
CA GLU A 57 -4.28 -7.15 13.61
C GLU A 57 -4.30 -5.61 13.55
N ALA A 58 -4.50 -5.03 12.35
CA ALA A 58 -4.58 -3.59 12.16
C ALA A 58 -5.78 -2.96 12.89
N TRP A 59 -6.92 -3.64 12.92
CA TRP A 59 -8.09 -3.24 13.70
C TRP A 59 -7.77 -3.18 15.20
N LEU A 60 -7.14 -4.22 15.76
CA LEU A 60 -6.76 -4.24 17.17
C LEU A 60 -5.79 -3.10 17.51
N ALA A 61 -4.81 -2.85 16.63
CA ALA A 61 -3.89 -1.72 16.79
C ALA A 61 -4.61 -0.36 16.69
N ALA A 62 -5.62 -0.23 15.83
CA ALA A 62 -6.42 0.98 15.71
C ALA A 62 -7.23 1.27 16.98
N VAL A 63 -7.88 0.24 17.56
CA VAL A 63 -8.61 0.37 18.83
C VAL A 63 -7.69 0.87 19.95
N GLN A 64 -6.47 0.33 20.04
CA GLN A 64 -5.49 0.74 21.05
C GLN A 64 -4.99 2.18 20.85
N ARG A 65 -4.88 2.63 19.60
CA ARG A 65 -4.32 3.94 19.23
C ARG A 65 -5.37 5.01 19.02
N LEU A 66 -6.65 4.69 19.23
CA LEU A 66 -7.78 5.58 18.95
C LEU A 66 -7.64 6.95 19.64
N ASN A 67 -7.26 6.95 20.92
CA ASN A 67 -7.12 8.18 21.68
C ASN A 67 -6.09 9.14 21.07
N ASN A 68 -5.01 8.60 20.49
CA ASN A 68 -3.98 9.42 19.84
C ASN A 68 -4.51 10.09 18.56
N PHE A 69 -5.38 9.38 17.82
CA PHE A 69 -6.05 9.96 16.65
C PHE A 69 -7.01 11.09 17.03
N LEU A 70 -7.77 10.92 18.12
CA LEU A 70 -8.72 11.93 18.56
C LEU A 70 -8.05 13.24 19.01
N VAL A 71 -6.81 13.16 19.53
CA VAL A 71 -6.03 14.34 19.95
C VAL A 71 -5.44 15.10 18.75
N ASP A 72 -5.02 14.41 17.69
CA ASP A 72 -4.39 14.98 16.49
C ASP A 72 -5.23 14.68 15.23
N ALA A 73 -6.53 14.97 15.28
CA ALA A 73 -7.50 14.72 14.20
C ALA A 73 -7.26 15.57 12.92
N SER A 74 -6.04 16.08 12.73
CA SER A 74 -5.58 16.80 11.54
C SER A 74 -5.51 15.90 10.30
N ARG A 75 -5.32 14.60 10.50
CA ARG A 75 -5.29 13.58 9.44
C ARG A 75 -6.68 12.99 9.23
N SER A 76 -6.97 12.63 7.99
CA SER A 76 -8.22 11.90 7.69
C SER A 76 -8.19 10.49 8.29
N ILE A 77 -9.36 10.01 8.70
CA ILE A 77 -9.52 8.67 9.28
C ILE A 77 -8.99 7.56 8.36
N PHE A 78 -9.24 7.64 7.05
CA PHE A 78 -8.71 6.67 6.09
C PHE A 78 -7.18 6.67 6.04
N VAL A 79 -6.55 7.85 6.04
CA VAL A 79 -5.08 7.98 6.03
C VAL A 79 -4.49 7.42 7.33
N TRP A 80 -5.18 7.59 8.45
CA TRP A 80 -4.78 7.03 9.73
C TRP A 80 -4.90 5.51 9.77
N PHE A 81 -6.02 4.92 9.34
CA PHE A 81 -6.16 3.46 9.23
C PHE A 81 -5.14 2.86 8.27
N ARG A 82 -4.89 3.53 7.14
CA ARG A 82 -3.85 3.16 6.19
C ARG A 82 -2.48 3.09 6.85
N LEU A 83 -2.11 4.10 7.65
CA LEU A 83 -0.84 4.13 8.37
C LEU A 83 -0.71 2.93 9.33
N ILE A 84 -1.77 2.64 10.10
CA ILE A 84 -1.78 1.49 11.01
C ILE A 84 -1.64 0.18 10.24
N THR A 85 -2.35 0.05 9.13
CA THR A 85 -2.30 -1.13 8.26
C THR A 85 -0.89 -1.31 7.67
N ALA A 86 -0.23 -0.23 7.24
CA ALA A 86 1.15 -0.25 6.78
C ALA A 86 2.12 -0.74 7.87
N GLN A 87 1.97 -0.22 9.09
CA GLN A 87 2.80 -0.65 10.22
C GLN A 87 2.58 -2.13 10.55
N THR A 88 1.33 -2.58 10.52
CA THR A 88 0.96 -3.98 10.78
C THR A 88 1.63 -4.91 9.77
N LEU A 89 1.63 -4.55 8.49
CA LEU A 89 2.32 -5.29 7.44
C LEU A 89 3.84 -5.39 7.66
N VAL A 90 4.48 -4.31 8.13
CA VAL A 90 5.91 -4.33 8.50
C VAL A 90 6.15 -5.29 9.66
N ASP A 91 5.27 -5.29 10.66
CA ASP A 91 5.37 -6.16 11.83
C ASP A 91 5.17 -7.64 11.44
N VAL A 92 4.18 -7.93 10.58
CA VAL A 92 3.95 -9.26 10.00
C VAL A 92 5.17 -9.71 9.20
N HIS A 93 5.71 -8.87 8.31
CA HIS A 93 6.93 -9.18 7.57
C HIS A 93 8.09 -9.52 8.50
N ARG A 94 8.32 -8.72 9.55
CA ARG A 94 9.35 -8.96 10.55
C ARG A 94 9.13 -10.28 11.31
N ARG A 95 7.89 -10.59 11.68
CA ARG A 95 7.55 -11.81 12.44
C ARG A 95 7.78 -13.08 11.62
N HIS A 96 7.39 -13.07 10.34
CA HIS A 96 7.43 -14.26 9.49
C HIS A 96 8.74 -14.45 8.71
N LEU A 97 9.45 -13.36 8.39
CA LEU A 97 10.67 -13.40 7.59
C LEU A 97 11.90 -12.82 8.33
N GLY A 98 11.68 -11.98 9.34
CA GLY A 98 12.75 -11.36 10.13
C GLY A 98 13.50 -12.33 11.05
N ALA A 99 12.92 -13.47 11.42
CA ALA A 99 13.65 -14.53 12.12
C ALA A 99 14.82 -15.11 11.30
N GLN A 100 14.85 -14.91 9.97
CA GLN A 100 15.95 -15.31 9.10
C GLN A 100 17.00 -14.18 8.87
N LYS A 101 16.76 -12.94 9.33
CA LYS A 101 17.70 -11.82 9.17
C LYS A 101 18.11 -11.24 10.53
N ARG A 102 19.06 -11.89 11.19
CA ARG A 102 19.98 -11.21 12.13
C ARG A 102 21.00 -10.38 11.33
N THR A 103 20.54 -9.35 10.63
CA THR A 103 21.44 -8.34 10.07
C THR A 103 20.91 -6.98 10.50
N ALA A 104 21.62 -6.41 11.46
CA ALA A 104 21.42 -5.07 11.98
C ALA A 104 21.44 -4.04 10.83
N GLY A 105 20.58 -3.01 10.91
CA GLY A 105 20.85 -1.74 10.23
C GLY A 105 19.75 -1.13 9.37
N ALA A 106 18.53 -1.67 9.31
CA ALA A 106 17.40 -0.95 8.71
C ALA A 106 16.38 -0.58 9.78
N GLU A 107 16.68 0.47 10.54
CA GLU A 107 15.65 1.18 11.30
C GLU A 107 14.67 1.77 10.29
N PHE A 108 13.55 1.09 10.08
CA PHE A 108 12.39 1.64 9.39
C PHE A 108 11.90 2.82 10.24
N SER A 109 12.22 4.03 9.81
CA SER A 109 11.74 5.24 10.47
C SER A 109 10.21 5.25 10.40
N ILE A 110 9.57 5.34 11.55
CA ILE A 110 8.11 5.39 11.72
C ILE A 110 7.47 6.53 10.89
N ASP A 111 8.26 7.54 10.53
CA ASP A 111 7.85 8.69 9.71
C ASP A 111 7.98 8.50 8.18
N GLN A 112 8.71 7.48 7.71
CA GLN A 112 8.86 7.17 6.29
C GLN A 112 8.27 5.79 6.03
N GLY A 113 6.97 5.75 5.72
CA GLY A 113 6.24 4.53 5.39
C GLY A 113 6.93 3.69 4.32
N TRP A 114 6.51 2.43 4.24
CA TRP A 114 6.76 1.47 3.15
C TRP A 114 7.93 1.80 2.21
N ALA A 115 9.12 1.23 2.47
CA ALA A 115 10.32 1.54 1.70
C ALA A 115 10.12 1.38 0.18
N ALA A 116 10.69 2.32 -0.58
CA ALA A 116 10.55 2.45 -2.03
C ALA A 116 10.85 1.18 -2.85
N ASP A 117 11.80 0.36 -2.38
CA ASP A 117 12.20 -0.91 -3.00
C ASP A 117 11.11 -2.00 -2.88
N SER A 118 10.29 -1.89 -1.83
CA SER A 118 9.15 -2.77 -1.65
C SER A 118 8.01 -2.43 -2.61
N THR A 119 7.86 -1.16 -3.00
CA THR A 119 6.86 -0.74 -3.99
C THR A 119 7.17 -1.25 -5.40
N SER A 120 8.43 -1.17 -5.88
CA SER A 120 8.77 -1.72 -7.20
C SER A 120 8.59 -3.24 -7.25
N SER A 121 8.95 -3.92 -6.17
CA SER A 121 8.76 -5.37 -6.03
C SER A 121 7.28 -5.75 -6.08
N SER A 122 6.42 -5.03 -5.35
CA SER A 122 4.96 -5.21 -5.37
C SER A 122 4.38 -4.99 -6.78
N LEU A 123 4.77 -3.89 -7.43
CA LEU A 123 4.37 -3.60 -8.81
C LEU A 123 4.80 -4.71 -9.78
N SER A 124 6.05 -5.19 -9.69
CA SER A 124 6.54 -6.26 -10.55
C SER A 124 5.77 -7.56 -10.36
N PHE A 125 5.46 -7.92 -9.12
CA PHE A 125 4.73 -9.14 -8.80
C PHE A 125 3.31 -9.12 -9.37
N HIS A 126 2.56 -8.02 -9.13
CA HIS A 126 1.18 -7.88 -9.62
C HIS A 126 1.12 -7.74 -11.14
N LEU A 127 2.09 -7.05 -11.77
CA LEU A 127 2.17 -6.98 -13.22
C LEU A 127 2.48 -8.36 -13.82
N MET A 128 3.38 -9.15 -13.22
CA MET A 128 3.70 -10.51 -13.72
C MET A 128 2.51 -11.46 -13.76
N ASP A 129 1.52 -11.27 -12.88
CA ASP A 129 0.27 -12.05 -12.90
C ASP A 129 -0.58 -11.76 -14.15
N HIS A 130 -0.52 -10.53 -14.66
CA HIS A 130 -1.15 -10.14 -15.92
C HIS A 130 -0.31 -10.49 -17.17
N LEU A 131 0.98 -10.82 -17.01
CA LEU A 131 1.93 -10.97 -18.11
C LEU A 131 2.13 -12.41 -18.62
N THR A 132 1.75 -13.43 -17.85
CA THR A 132 2.18 -14.81 -18.15
C THR A 132 1.08 -15.85 -17.96
N THR A 133 1.00 -16.80 -18.89
CA THR A 133 0.39 -18.11 -18.63
C THR A 133 1.40 -19.00 -17.87
N PRO A 134 0.97 -20.05 -17.15
CA PRO A 134 1.79 -20.71 -16.11
C PRO A 134 3.07 -21.46 -16.57
N SER A 135 3.60 -21.33 -17.78
CA SER A 135 4.39 -22.42 -18.36
C SER A 135 5.91 -22.48 -18.09
N GLU A 136 6.65 -21.47 -17.62
CA GLU A 136 8.10 -21.66 -17.34
C GLU A 136 8.60 -20.82 -16.14
N ALA A 137 8.73 -21.46 -14.97
CA ALA A 137 9.09 -20.78 -13.71
C ALA A 137 10.43 -20.03 -13.77
N ALA A 138 11.42 -20.54 -14.50
CA ALA A 138 12.73 -19.89 -14.64
C ALA A 138 12.67 -18.61 -15.50
N VAL A 139 11.93 -18.66 -16.62
CA VAL A 139 11.69 -17.49 -17.48
C VAL A 139 10.85 -16.44 -16.76
N ARG A 140 9.88 -16.87 -15.94
CA ARG A 140 9.07 -15.99 -15.08
C ARG A 140 9.93 -15.23 -14.07
N GLU A 141 10.85 -15.93 -13.40
CA GLU A 141 11.74 -15.31 -12.41
C GLU A 141 12.69 -14.29 -13.06
N GLU A 142 13.32 -14.63 -14.19
CA GLU A 142 14.19 -13.70 -14.92
C GLU A 142 13.43 -12.45 -15.40
N THR A 143 12.22 -12.65 -15.94
CA THR A 143 11.36 -11.56 -16.42
C THR A 143 10.91 -10.66 -15.26
N SER A 144 10.52 -11.25 -14.13
CA SER A 144 10.14 -10.54 -12.91
C SER A 144 11.29 -9.67 -12.40
N GLN A 145 12.52 -10.20 -12.37
CA GLN A 145 13.70 -9.45 -11.93
C GLN A 145 14.00 -8.27 -12.85
N LYS A 146 13.96 -8.46 -14.18
CA LYS A 146 14.13 -7.38 -15.16
C LYS A 146 13.04 -6.32 -15.01
N LEU A 147 11.78 -6.72 -14.80
CA LEU A 147 10.67 -5.81 -14.59
C LEU A 147 10.87 -5.00 -13.30
N ASN A 148 11.19 -5.65 -12.19
CA ASN A 148 11.48 -4.98 -10.93
C ASN A 148 12.62 -3.95 -11.08
N GLN A 149 13.71 -4.30 -11.76
CA GLN A 149 14.83 -3.38 -12.04
C GLN A 149 14.38 -2.17 -12.88
N ALA A 150 13.60 -2.41 -13.93
CA ALA A 150 13.09 -1.33 -14.79
C ALA A 150 12.14 -0.39 -14.03
N LEU A 151 11.29 -0.95 -13.17
CA LEU A 151 10.41 -0.18 -12.29
C LEU A 151 11.21 0.59 -11.24
N ALA A 152 12.21 -0.03 -10.61
CA ALA A 152 13.09 0.60 -9.62
C ALA A 152 13.88 1.80 -10.20
N GLY A 153 14.13 1.81 -11.50
CA GLY A 153 14.72 2.95 -12.21
C GLY A 153 13.82 4.19 -12.31
N MET A 154 12.54 4.11 -11.97
CA MET A 154 11.68 5.29 -11.84
C MET A 154 11.97 6.05 -10.55
N ARG A 155 11.73 7.37 -10.53
CA ARG A 155 11.82 8.16 -9.29
C ARG A 155 10.86 7.59 -8.23
N GLU A 156 11.30 7.48 -6.98
CA GLU A 156 10.54 6.89 -5.87
C GLU A 156 9.11 7.42 -5.76
N LEU A 157 8.94 8.74 -5.68
CA LEU A 157 7.62 9.35 -5.61
C LEU A 157 6.73 9.05 -6.83
N ASP A 158 7.31 8.81 -8.02
CA ASP A 158 6.52 8.47 -9.20
C ASP A 158 6.01 7.02 -9.11
N ARG A 159 6.84 6.08 -8.63
CA ARG A 159 6.41 4.69 -8.36
C ARG A 159 5.35 4.63 -7.29
N GLU A 160 5.55 5.40 -6.22
CA GLU A 160 4.64 5.39 -5.09
C GLU A 160 3.29 6.02 -5.47
N VAL A 161 3.27 7.14 -6.19
CA VAL A 161 2.02 7.69 -6.75
C VAL A 161 1.32 6.67 -7.65
N LEU A 162 2.05 5.96 -8.50
CA LEU A 162 1.49 4.94 -9.39
C LEU A 162 0.84 3.80 -8.59
N ALA A 163 1.52 3.28 -7.56
CA ALA A 163 0.98 2.27 -6.66
C ALA A 163 -0.31 2.73 -5.97
N LEU A 164 -0.26 3.91 -5.34
CA LEU A 164 -1.40 4.50 -4.63
C LEU A 164 -2.60 4.70 -5.56
N ARG A 165 -2.38 5.20 -6.77
CA ARG A 165 -3.46 5.56 -7.71
C ARG A 165 -4.03 4.37 -8.46
N HIS A 166 -3.18 3.49 -8.97
CA HIS A 166 -3.58 2.44 -9.89
C HIS A 166 -4.00 1.16 -9.16
N PHE A 167 -3.19 0.71 -8.20
CA PHE A 167 -3.39 -0.58 -7.53
C PHE A 167 -4.25 -0.45 -6.28
N GLU A 168 -4.04 0.62 -5.51
CA GLU A 168 -4.80 0.85 -4.29
C GLU A 168 -6.02 1.76 -4.47
N GLN A 169 -6.15 2.34 -5.67
CA GLN A 169 -7.30 3.13 -6.10
C GLN A 169 -7.57 4.37 -5.22
N LEU A 170 -6.52 5.01 -4.72
CA LEU A 170 -6.63 6.33 -4.09
C LEU A 170 -6.87 7.40 -5.15
N THR A 171 -7.47 8.52 -4.77
CA THR A 171 -7.57 9.75 -5.58
C THR A 171 -6.22 10.50 -5.64
N ASN A 172 -6.03 11.41 -6.61
CA ASN A 172 -4.83 12.28 -6.67
C ASN A 172 -4.62 13.02 -5.34
N ARG A 173 -5.72 13.57 -4.81
CA ARG A 173 -5.76 14.28 -3.53
C ARG A 173 -5.39 13.41 -2.32
N GLU A 174 -5.74 12.13 -2.32
CA GLU A 174 -5.37 11.21 -1.24
C GLU A 174 -3.90 10.80 -1.36
N ALA A 175 -3.45 10.43 -2.56
CA ALA A 175 -2.06 10.12 -2.83
C ALA A 175 -1.14 11.28 -2.43
N ALA A 176 -1.51 12.52 -2.78
CA ALA A 176 -0.78 13.73 -2.40
C ALA A 176 -0.56 13.84 -0.89
N ARG A 177 -1.59 13.56 -0.08
CA ARG A 177 -1.49 13.61 1.39
C ARG A 177 -0.64 12.48 1.96
N VAL A 178 -0.79 11.26 1.43
CA VAL A 178 0.05 10.12 1.84
C VAL A 178 1.52 10.42 1.58
N LEU A 179 1.81 11.13 0.50
CA LEU A 179 3.16 11.45 0.05
C LEU A 179 3.72 12.78 0.58
N GLY A 180 2.92 13.60 1.26
CA GLY A 180 3.32 14.93 1.69
C GLY A 180 3.62 15.91 0.55
N ILE A 181 2.94 15.79 -0.60
CA ILE A 181 3.10 16.67 -1.77
C ILE A 181 1.80 17.39 -2.13
N SER A 182 1.86 18.35 -3.06
CA SER A 182 0.66 19.01 -3.58
C SER A 182 -0.16 18.08 -4.48
N GLU A 183 -1.48 18.31 -4.56
CA GLU A 183 -2.37 17.53 -5.44
C GLU A 183 -1.97 17.65 -6.91
N GLN A 184 -1.57 18.85 -7.35
CA GLN A 184 -1.03 19.06 -8.69
C GLN A 184 0.23 18.22 -8.93
N ALA A 185 1.16 18.22 -7.97
CA ALA A 185 2.38 17.42 -8.08
C ALA A 185 2.07 15.92 -8.13
N ALA A 186 1.09 15.44 -7.36
CA ALA A 186 0.65 14.04 -7.43
C ALA A 186 0.07 13.69 -8.80
N SER A 187 -0.77 14.56 -9.37
CA SER A 187 -1.35 14.38 -10.71
C SER A 187 -0.26 14.32 -11.80
N ASP A 188 0.65 15.29 -11.82
CA ASP A 188 1.72 15.36 -12.82
C ASP A 188 2.69 14.16 -12.70
N ARG A 189 3.00 13.75 -11.47
CA ARG A 189 3.79 12.54 -11.21
C ARG A 189 3.08 11.28 -11.68
N TYR A 190 1.78 11.16 -11.45
CA TYR A 190 1.00 10.00 -11.88
C TYR A 190 1.02 9.84 -13.40
N ILE A 191 0.79 10.92 -14.15
CA ILE A 191 0.80 10.90 -15.62
C ILE A 191 2.18 10.48 -16.14
N ARG A 192 3.27 11.04 -15.57
CA ARG A 192 4.64 10.65 -15.94
C ARG A 192 4.94 9.20 -15.58
N ALA A 193 4.51 8.72 -14.41
CA ALA A 193 4.70 7.36 -13.97
C ALA A 193 3.97 6.35 -14.87
N LEU A 194 2.74 6.67 -15.29
CA LEU A 194 1.98 5.87 -16.25
C LEU A 194 2.65 5.80 -17.62
N ALA A 195 3.13 6.93 -18.15
CA ALA A 195 3.86 6.96 -19.41
C ALA A 195 5.12 6.08 -19.35
N ARG A 196 5.87 6.18 -18.24
CA ARG A 196 7.06 5.35 -18.01
C ARG A 196 6.71 3.88 -17.85
N LEU A 197 5.65 3.54 -17.11
CA LEU A 197 5.17 2.18 -16.97
C LEU A 197 4.82 1.60 -18.35
N LYS A 198 4.11 2.35 -19.19
CA LYS A 198 3.78 1.92 -20.55
C LYS A 198 5.04 1.58 -21.37
N THR A 199 6.06 2.44 -21.32
CA THR A 199 7.35 2.16 -21.98
C THR A 199 8.03 0.91 -21.44
N VAL A 200 8.04 0.74 -20.12
CA VAL A 200 8.58 -0.45 -19.45
C VAL A 200 7.84 -1.68 -19.95
N MET A 201 6.51 -1.68 -19.88
CA MET A 201 5.64 -2.75 -20.37
C MET A 201 5.94 -3.12 -21.83
N THR A 202 6.03 -2.15 -22.75
CA THR A 202 6.33 -2.44 -24.17
C THR A 202 7.70 -3.10 -24.42
N SER A 203 8.62 -3.06 -23.45
CA SER A 203 9.96 -3.66 -23.56
C SER A 203 10.03 -5.12 -23.10
N PHE A 204 8.93 -5.69 -22.58
CA PHE A 204 8.85 -7.09 -22.16
C PHE A 204 8.09 -7.92 -23.21
N PRO A 205 8.76 -8.87 -23.90
CA PRO A 205 8.10 -9.80 -24.82
C PRO A 205 7.13 -10.68 -24.02
N GLY A 206 5.83 -10.61 -24.35
CA GLY A 206 4.73 -11.21 -23.60
C GLY A 206 3.49 -10.30 -23.51
N LEU A 207 3.68 -8.98 -23.68
CA LEU A 207 2.59 -7.97 -23.71
C LEU A 207 2.04 -7.65 -25.10
N GLN A 208 2.65 -8.22 -26.14
CA GLN A 208 2.15 -8.13 -27.50
C GLN A 208 1.36 -9.39 -27.83
N GLN A 209 0.21 -9.60 -27.18
CA GLN A 209 -0.82 -10.47 -27.73
C GLN A 209 -2.19 -9.80 -27.58
N ASP A 210 -2.69 -9.42 -28.77
CA ASP A 210 -3.98 -8.91 -29.24
C ASP A 210 -4.60 -7.65 -28.61
#